data_AF-A0A434AEN9-F1
#
_entry.id   AF-A0A434AEN9-F1
#
_cell.length_a   1.000
_cell.length_b   1.000
_cell.length_c   1.000
_cell.angle_alpha   90.00
_cell.angle_beta   90.00
_cell.angle_gamma   90.00
#
_symmetry.space_group_name_H-M   'P 1'
#
loop_
_entity.id
_entity.type
_entity.pdbx_description
1 polymer ?
#
loop_
_entity_poly.entity_id
_entity_poly.type
_entity_poly.pdbx_seq_one_letter_code
_entity_poly.pdbx_strand_id
1 'polypeptide(L)'
;MRYKCKTQFFLPKIFYSMKKLLFNLLLICNVFSVTIAQNGDFRSQMNAIFENVDLTQVPSGILSDYGLSLVDDSLYNGQIVSDNILSPQIWRGLYSDLWSGQVDVNSNMFDLTTVNSRIESHASDDVAVIPRCLQNPFVW
;
A
#
# COMPACT_ATOMS: atom_id res chain seq x y z
N MET A 1 -52.51 -46.96 -6.94
CA MET A 1 -53.06 -45.62 -7.28
C MET A 1 -52.27 -44.57 -6.52
N ARG A 2 -51.54 -43.67 -7.20
CA ARG A 2 -50.79 -42.58 -6.56
C ARG A 2 -51.53 -41.25 -6.79
N TYR A 3 -51.93 -40.58 -5.72
CA TYR A 3 -52.52 -39.25 -5.76
C TYR A 3 -51.41 -38.19 -5.83
N LYS A 4 -51.48 -37.26 -6.80
CA LYS A 4 -50.62 -36.07 -6.84
C LYS A 4 -51.27 -34.96 -6.02
N CYS A 5 -50.62 -34.52 -4.94
CA CYS A 5 -51.00 -33.33 -4.19
C CYS A 5 -50.42 -32.08 -4.88
N LYS A 6 -51.26 -31.04 -5.06
CA LYS A 6 -50.94 -29.80 -5.77
C LYS A 6 -50.74 -28.71 -4.72
N THR A 7 -49.49 -28.36 -4.39
CA THR A 7 -49.18 -27.32 -3.41
C THR A 7 -49.26 -25.94 -4.07
N GLN A 8 -50.23 -25.13 -3.64
CA GLN A 8 -50.37 -23.72 -4.03
C GLN A 8 -49.22 -22.90 -3.41
N PHE A 9 -48.49 -22.18 -4.25
CA PHE A 9 -47.36 -21.34 -3.87
C PHE A 9 -47.87 -19.96 -3.42
N PHE A 10 -47.77 -19.66 -2.12
CA PHE A 10 -48.33 -18.46 -1.50
C PHE A 10 -47.20 -17.51 -1.09
N LEU A 11 -46.62 -16.71 -2.00
CA LEU A 11 -45.53 -15.78 -1.64
C LEU A 11 -45.51 -14.46 -2.43
N PRO A 12 -46.35 -13.45 -2.12
CA PRO A 12 -46.12 -12.09 -2.64
C PRO A 12 -45.54 -11.12 -1.59
N LYS A 13 -45.70 -11.34 -0.28
CA LYS A 13 -45.30 -10.36 0.76
C LYS A 13 -43.79 -10.31 1.06
N ILE A 14 -43.08 -11.45 0.96
CA ILE A 14 -41.64 -11.51 1.26
C ILE A 14 -40.82 -10.77 0.20
N PHE A 15 -41.23 -10.85 -1.07
CA PHE A 15 -40.52 -10.21 -2.19
C PHE A 15 -40.51 -8.68 -2.14
N TYR A 16 -41.53 -8.04 -1.56
CA TYR A 16 -41.60 -6.58 -1.48
C TYR A 16 -40.72 -5.98 -0.38
N SER A 17 -40.50 -6.73 0.71
CA SER A 17 -39.64 -6.32 1.83
C SER A 17 -38.14 -6.41 1.50
N MET A 18 -37.73 -7.45 0.77
CA MET A 18 -36.31 -7.66 0.39
C MET A 18 -35.80 -6.60 -0.60
N LYS A 19 -36.66 -6.03 -1.46
CA LYS A 19 -36.28 -4.96 -2.39
C LYS A 19 -35.98 -3.64 -1.68
N LYS A 20 -36.70 -3.32 -0.60
CA LYS A 20 -36.46 -2.12 0.21
C LYS A 20 -35.20 -2.25 1.06
N LEU A 21 -34.92 -3.46 1.57
CA LEU A 21 -33.68 -3.78 2.26
C LEU A 21 -32.46 -3.70 1.33
N LEU A 22 -32.56 -4.27 0.12
CA LEU A 22 -31.50 -4.19 -0.90
C LEU A 22 -31.25 -2.75 -1.37
N PHE A 23 -32.31 -1.93 -1.51
CA PHE A 23 -32.17 -0.53 -1.91
C PHE A 23 -31.48 0.32 -0.82
N ASN A 24 -31.83 0.12 0.46
CA ASN A 24 -31.15 0.81 1.57
C ASN A 24 -29.70 0.34 1.77
N LEU A 25 -29.41 -0.95 1.55
CA LEU A 25 -28.05 -1.47 1.61
C LEU A 25 -27.16 -0.90 0.50
N LEU A 26 -27.70 -0.74 -0.72
CA LEU A 26 -26.98 -0.12 -1.84
C LEU A 26 -26.69 1.37 -1.58
N LEU A 27 -27.60 2.08 -0.92
CA LEU A 27 -27.45 3.51 -0.60
C LEU A 27 -26.37 3.76 0.45
N ILE A 28 -26.22 2.84 1.42
CA ILE A 28 -25.18 2.91 2.47
C ILE A 28 -23.79 2.52 1.94
N CYS A 29 -23.66 1.69 0.91
CA CYS A 29 -22.35 1.39 0.31
C CYS A 29 -21.73 2.58 -0.44
N ASN A 30 -22.54 3.54 -0.91
CA ASN A 30 -22.02 4.69 -1.68
C ASN A 30 -21.36 5.77 -0.81
N VAL A 31 -21.55 5.76 0.52
CA VAL A 31 -20.91 6.72 1.43
C VAL A 31 -19.51 6.30 1.90
N PHE A 32 -19.04 5.09 1.54
CA PHE A 32 -17.69 4.62 1.89
C PHE A 32 -16.61 4.90 0.83
N SER A 33 -16.96 5.47 -0.32
CA SER A 33 -16.01 5.75 -1.40
C SER A 33 -15.42 7.15 -1.33
N VAL A 34 -14.87 7.58 -0.19
CA VAL A 34 -14.07 8.81 -0.13
C VAL A 34 -12.86 8.65 0.80
N THR A 35 -11.70 8.99 0.24
CA THR A 35 -10.37 9.22 0.84
C THR A 35 -9.45 8.02 1.10
N ILE A 36 -8.86 7.49 0.02
CA ILE A 36 -7.43 7.09 0.05
C ILE A 36 -6.68 8.01 -0.91
N ALA A 37 -6.25 9.17 -0.42
CA ALA A 37 -5.37 10.08 -1.16
C ALA A 37 -4.41 10.80 -0.21
N GLN A 38 -3.76 10.09 0.72
CA GLN A 38 -2.80 10.72 1.62
C GLN A 38 -1.46 11.04 0.93
N ASN A 39 -1.10 10.30 -0.14
CA ASN A 39 0.17 10.51 -0.83
C ASN A 39 0.20 11.78 -1.72
N GLY A 40 -0.94 12.15 -2.30
CA GLY A 40 -1.03 13.34 -3.15
C GLY A 40 -0.92 14.65 -2.36
N ASP A 41 -1.51 14.67 -1.16
CA ASP A 41 -1.53 15.84 -0.29
C ASP A 41 -0.13 16.18 0.24
N PHE A 42 0.60 15.18 0.75
CA PHE A 42 1.99 15.35 1.21
C PHE A 42 2.89 15.91 0.09
N ARG A 43 2.88 15.28 -1.08
CA ARG A 43 3.73 15.69 -2.21
C ARG A 43 3.43 17.11 -2.65
N SER A 44 2.15 17.50 -2.67
CA SER A 44 1.76 18.87 -2.99
C SER A 44 2.27 19.88 -1.96
N GLN A 45 2.24 19.55 -0.67
CA GLN A 45 2.75 20.42 0.39
C GLN A 45 4.27 20.59 0.29
N MET A 46 5.01 19.50 0.06
CA MET A 46 6.47 19.57 -0.10
C MET A 46 6.87 20.37 -1.34
N ASN A 47 6.14 20.23 -2.45
CA ASN A 47 6.36 21.06 -3.64
C ASN A 47 6.17 22.56 -3.35
N ALA A 48 5.21 22.93 -2.50
CA ALA A 48 5.00 24.33 -2.12
C ALA A 48 6.12 24.85 -1.20
N ILE A 49 6.57 24.04 -0.23
CA ILE A 49 7.67 24.42 0.69
C ILE A 49 8.97 24.64 -0.08
N PHE A 50 9.26 23.76 -1.04
CA PHE A 50 10.48 23.78 -1.83
C PHE A 50 10.32 24.52 -3.18
N GLU A 51 9.25 25.29 -3.38
CA GLU A 51 8.94 25.92 -4.69
C GLU A 51 10.06 26.85 -5.18
N ASN A 52 10.79 27.47 -4.25
CA ASN A 52 11.86 28.43 -4.51
C ASN A 52 13.26 27.78 -4.43
N VAL A 53 13.34 26.47 -4.24
CA VAL A 53 14.59 25.71 -4.17
C VAL A 53 14.86 25.06 -5.52
N ASP A 54 16.06 25.27 -6.05
CA ASP A 54 16.52 24.57 -7.25
C ASP A 54 16.90 23.13 -6.92
N LEU A 55 15.91 22.23 -6.98
CA LEU A 55 16.07 20.81 -6.66
C LEU A 55 16.97 20.06 -7.66
N THR A 56 17.27 20.64 -8.82
CA THR A 56 18.19 20.04 -9.80
C THR A 56 19.65 20.04 -9.32
N GLN A 57 19.96 20.84 -8.28
CA GLN A 57 21.28 20.88 -7.66
C GLN A 57 21.54 19.71 -6.70
N VAL A 58 20.53 18.89 -6.40
CA VAL A 58 20.68 17.70 -5.56
C VAL A 58 21.31 16.58 -6.40
N PRO A 59 22.61 16.25 -6.23
CA PRO A 59 23.31 15.38 -7.18
C PRO A 59 22.79 13.95 -7.22
N SER A 60 22.25 13.45 -6.11
CA SER A 60 21.62 12.13 -6.00
C SER A 60 20.18 12.10 -6.56
N GLY A 61 19.56 13.27 -6.74
CA GLY A 61 18.13 13.41 -6.97
C GLY A 61 17.25 13.01 -5.77
N ILE A 62 17.84 12.85 -4.58
CA ILE A 62 17.17 12.48 -3.33
C ILE A 62 17.49 13.50 -2.24
N LEU A 63 16.47 14.08 -1.63
CA LEU A 63 16.57 15.05 -0.54
C LEU A 63 15.79 14.55 0.67
N SER A 64 16.47 14.31 1.80
CA SER A 64 15.89 13.81 3.05
C SER A 64 14.75 14.71 3.55
N ASP A 65 14.99 16.03 3.56
CA ASP A 65 14.05 17.03 4.09
C ASP A 65 12.79 17.17 3.22
N TYR A 66 12.85 16.67 1.99
CA TYR A 66 11.72 16.62 1.08
C TYR A 66 10.88 15.34 1.28
N GLY A 67 11.52 14.27 1.75
CA GLY A 67 10.89 12.97 1.98
C GLY A 67 10.10 12.88 3.28
N LEU A 68 9.45 11.73 3.45
CA LEU A 68 8.89 11.29 4.71
C LEU A 68 10.03 10.82 5.64
N SER A 69 9.79 10.96 6.94
CA SER A 69 10.68 10.47 8.00
C SER A 69 9.94 9.39 8.80
N LEU A 70 9.76 8.21 8.21
CA LEU A 70 9.08 7.05 8.81
C LEU A 70 9.99 6.27 9.76
N VAL A 71 11.29 6.22 9.48
CA VAL A 71 12.32 5.53 10.26
C VAL A 71 13.48 6.48 10.52
N ASP A 72 14.06 6.40 11.72
CA ASP A 72 15.30 7.09 12.04
C ASP A 72 16.47 6.45 11.29
N ASP A 73 16.92 7.10 10.22
CA ASP A 73 18.00 6.65 9.36
C ASP A 73 19.40 6.82 9.99
N SER A 74 19.51 7.63 11.06
CA SER A 74 20.78 7.87 11.77
C SER A 74 21.35 6.61 12.42
N LEU A 75 20.49 5.61 12.67
CA LEU A 75 20.85 4.30 13.21
C LEU A 75 21.55 3.39 12.17
N TYR A 76 21.51 3.75 10.87
CA TYR A 76 22.00 2.95 9.75
C TYR A 76 23.25 3.55 9.10
N ASN A 77 24.25 3.85 9.91
CA ASN A 77 25.51 4.52 9.52
C ASN A 77 26.61 3.59 8.95
N GLY A 78 26.26 2.37 8.55
CA GLY A 78 27.20 1.39 8.00
C GLY A 78 27.99 0.56 9.03
N GLN A 79 27.87 0.85 10.32
CA GLN A 79 28.39 -0.03 11.38
C GLN A 79 27.30 -0.96 11.87
N ILE A 80 27.50 -2.28 11.79
CA ILE A 80 26.51 -3.25 12.29
C ILE A 80 26.60 -3.31 13.82
N VAL A 81 25.47 -3.06 14.49
CA VAL A 81 25.28 -3.15 15.94
C VAL A 81 24.04 -4.00 16.24
N SER A 82 23.82 -4.42 17.49
CA SER A 82 22.63 -5.22 17.85
C SER A 82 21.32 -4.53 17.51
N ASP A 83 21.34 -3.19 17.55
CA ASP A 83 20.14 -2.37 17.51
C ASP A 83 19.78 -1.90 16.09
N ASN A 84 20.60 -2.24 15.08
CA ASN A 84 20.35 -1.89 13.68
C ASN A 84 20.09 -3.11 12.78
N ILE A 85 19.60 -4.20 13.39
CA ILE A 85 19.10 -5.36 12.65
C ILE A 85 17.84 -4.95 11.88
N LEU A 86 17.91 -5.05 10.55
CA LEU A 86 16.80 -4.74 9.66
C LEU A 86 15.73 -5.83 9.74
N SER A 87 14.59 -5.51 10.36
CA SER A 87 13.38 -6.29 10.14
C SER A 87 12.80 -5.96 8.75
N PRO A 88 12.00 -6.87 8.17
CA PRO A 88 11.34 -6.62 6.88
C PRO A 88 10.43 -5.39 6.88
N GLN A 89 9.85 -5.05 8.04
CA GLN A 89 9.03 -3.86 8.21
C GLN A 89 9.88 -2.60 8.22
N ILE A 90 11.00 -2.62 8.95
CA ILE A 90 11.92 -1.48 9.02
C ILE A 90 12.61 -1.23 7.68
N TRP A 91 13.00 -2.28 6.96
CA TRP A 91 13.53 -2.16 5.61
C TRP A 91 12.53 -1.52 4.65
N ARG A 92 11.25 -1.91 4.70
CA ARG A 92 10.20 -1.28 3.89
C ARG A 92 10.01 0.19 4.26
N GLY A 93 10.06 0.53 5.55
CA GLY A 93 10.00 1.91 6.03
C GLY A 93 11.15 2.76 5.48
N LEU A 94 12.39 2.31 5.69
CA LEU A 94 13.59 2.99 5.17
C LEU A 94 13.56 3.16 3.65
N TYR A 95 13.11 2.14 2.92
CA TYR A 95 12.97 2.24 1.47
C TYR A 95 11.90 3.27 1.08
N SER A 96 10.75 3.26 1.75
CA SER A 96 9.68 4.23 1.51
C SER A 96 10.11 5.66 1.82
N ASP A 97 10.88 5.87 2.89
CA ASP A 97 11.49 7.18 3.21
C ASP A 97 12.37 7.66 2.08
N LEU A 98 13.35 6.84 1.69
CA LEU A 98 14.28 7.17 0.63
C LEU A 98 13.58 7.43 -0.71
N TRP A 99 12.61 6.58 -1.07
CA TRP A 99 11.80 6.73 -2.28
C TRP A 99 10.95 8.00 -2.27
N SER A 100 10.43 8.39 -1.10
CA SER A 100 9.62 9.61 -0.97
C SER A 100 10.46 10.89 -1.11
N GLY A 101 11.75 10.85 -0.76
CA GLY A 101 12.70 11.95 -0.92
C GLY A 101 13.14 12.21 -2.36
N GLN A 102 12.69 11.42 -3.34
CA GLN A 102 13.01 11.65 -4.75
C GLN A 102 12.46 12.98 -5.24
N VAL A 103 13.35 13.85 -5.73
CA VAL A 103 13.06 15.19 -6.25
C VAL A 103 13.43 15.35 -7.73
N ASP A 104 14.27 14.46 -8.26
CA ASP A 104 14.77 14.51 -9.63
C ASP A 104 14.80 13.09 -10.26
N VAL A 105 14.76 13.02 -11.59
CA VAL A 105 14.94 11.81 -12.40
C VAL A 105 16.28 11.11 -12.17
N ASN A 106 17.30 11.81 -11.67
CA ASN A 106 18.60 11.24 -11.32
C ASN A 106 18.52 10.09 -10.30
N SER A 107 17.49 10.09 -9.45
CA SER A 107 17.28 9.04 -8.45
C SER A 107 16.76 7.71 -9.03
N ASN A 108 15.88 7.78 -10.02
CA ASN A 108 15.30 6.65 -10.78
C ASN A 108 14.90 5.43 -9.93
N MET A 109 14.34 5.64 -8.73
CA MET A 109 13.94 4.54 -7.84
C MET A 109 12.52 4.09 -8.13
N PHE A 110 12.35 2.78 -8.23
CA PHE A 110 11.03 2.16 -8.36
C PHE A 110 10.22 2.27 -7.05
N ASP A 111 8.90 2.36 -7.16
CA ASP A 111 8.05 2.29 -5.97
C ASP A 111 8.18 0.94 -5.24
N LEU A 112 7.81 0.92 -3.96
CA LEU A 112 7.97 -0.26 -3.11
C LEU A 112 7.18 -1.49 -3.63
N THR A 113 6.06 -1.29 -4.33
CA THR A 113 5.26 -2.37 -4.93
C THR A 113 6.02 -3.02 -6.09
N THR A 114 6.63 -2.19 -6.94
CA THR A 114 7.48 -2.65 -8.05
C THR A 114 8.72 -3.38 -7.53
N VAL A 115 9.35 -2.90 -6.46
CA VAL A 115 10.48 -3.59 -5.84
C VAL A 115 10.07 -4.93 -5.24
N ASN A 116 9.00 -4.97 -4.45
CA ASN A 116 8.52 -6.21 -3.84
C ASN A 116 8.16 -7.26 -4.90
N SER A 117 7.47 -6.87 -5.98
CA SER A 117 7.11 -7.82 -7.05
C SER A 117 8.33 -8.38 -7.78
N ARG A 118 9.39 -7.58 -7.97
CA ARG A 118 10.67 -8.07 -8.53
C ARG A 118 11.40 -8.98 -7.56
N ILE A 119 11.41 -8.67 -6.26
CA ILE A 119 12.02 -9.56 -5.26
C ILE A 119 11.30 -10.91 -5.27
N GLU A 120 9.97 -10.90 -5.31
CA GLU A 120 9.15 -12.11 -5.36
C GLU A 120 9.38 -12.93 -6.63
N SER A 121 9.54 -12.27 -7.79
CA SER A 121 9.85 -12.98 -9.04
C SER A 121 11.20 -13.69 -8.98
N HIS A 122 12.24 -13.04 -8.45
CA HIS A 122 13.56 -13.64 -8.32
C HIS A 122 13.62 -14.71 -7.22
N ALA A 123 12.90 -14.51 -6.12
CA ALA A 123 12.85 -15.49 -5.02
C ALA A 123 12.07 -16.76 -5.41
N SER A 124 11.14 -16.66 -6.36
CA SER A 124 10.39 -17.83 -6.88
C SER A 124 11.23 -18.69 -7.83
N ASP A 125 12.24 -18.10 -8.46
CA ASP A 125 13.17 -18.80 -9.37
C ASP A 125 14.32 -19.51 -8.62
N ASP A 126 14.57 -19.14 -7.36
CA ASP A 126 15.70 -19.62 -6.54
C ASP A 126 15.21 -20.47 -5.35
N VAL A 127 14.84 -21.73 -5.62
CA VAL A 127 14.31 -22.69 -4.63
C VAL A 127 15.36 -23.15 -3.59
N ALA A 128 16.57 -22.61 -3.59
CA ALA A 128 17.62 -22.97 -2.62
C ALA A 128 18.27 -21.74 -1.98
N VAL A 129 17.81 -21.39 -0.78
CA VAL A 129 18.51 -20.54 0.20
C VAL A 129 18.41 -19.02 -0.05
N ILE A 130 17.21 -18.45 0.14
CA ILE A 130 17.11 -17.06 0.61
C ILE A 130 16.43 -17.08 2.00
N PRO A 131 16.99 -16.42 3.03
CA PRO A 131 16.32 -16.27 4.31
C PRO A 131 14.92 -15.71 4.10
N ARG A 132 13.89 -16.44 4.56
CA ARG A 132 12.45 -16.13 4.47
C ARG A 132 12.01 -14.86 5.23
N CYS A 133 12.89 -13.89 5.41
CA CYS A 133 12.61 -12.66 6.13
C CYS A 133 11.63 -11.77 5.34
N LEU A 134 11.73 -11.71 4.01
CA LEU A 134 10.91 -10.77 3.22
C LEU A 134 9.48 -11.26 2.93
N GLN A 135 9.17 -12.51 3.23
CA GLN A 135 7.85 -13.08 2.97
C GLN A 135 6.83 -12.52 3.97
N ASN A 136 5.88 -11.75 3.43
CA ASN A 136 4.84 -11.06 4.17
C ASN A 136 4.03 -12.04 5.06
N PRO A 137 3.92 -11.83 6.38
CA PRO A 137 3.06 -12.67 7.23
C PRO A 137 1.56 -12.34 7.10
N PHE A 138 1.18 -11.34 6.29
CA PHE A 138 -0.22 -10.95 6.10
C PHE A 138 -0.59 -10.91 4.62
N VAL A 139 -0.93 -12.09 4.09
CA VAL A 139 -1.82 -12.24 2.95
C VAL A 139 -3.22 -12.44 3.53
N TRP A 140 -4.13 -11.50 3.27
CA TRP A 140 -5.57 -11.68 3.46
C TRP A 140 -6.18 -12.19 2.17
#